data_AF-A0A9D6EQB9-F1
#
_entry.id   AF-A0A9D6EQB9-F1
#
_cell.length_a   1.000
_cell.length_b   1.000
_cell.length_c   1.000
_cell.angle_alpha   90.00
_cell.angle_beta   90.00
_cell.angle_gamma   90.00
#
_symmetry.space_group_name_H-M   'P 1'
#
loop_
_entity.id
_entity.type
_entity.pdbx_description
1 polymer ?
#
loop_
_entity_poly.entity_id
_entity_poly.type
_entity_poly.pdbx_seq_one_letter_code
_entity_poly.pdbx_strand_id
1 'polypeptide(L)'
;MPAKVTLESLIRMTPMEEVTRVELLGKLGEFSQDQKFRISMLCWDIISSEYDLNLAKKINAILDEVAEKKKEFSMDSLKEADEIQKIEFSRKLTQAQSEEELEKVHKEIGQMSTNNS
;
A
#
# COMPACT_ATOMS: atom_id res chain seq x y z
N MET A 1 1.64 1.71 -18.76
CA MET A 1 2.19 0.38 -18.41
C MET A 1 1.64 0.02 -17.04
N PRO A 2 1.28 -1.25 -16.76
CA PRO A 2 0.94 -1.64 -15.39
C PRO A 2 2.15 -1.36 -14.49
N ALA A 3 1.92 -0.65 -13.40
CA ALA A 3 2.99 -0.24 -12.51
C ALA A 3 3.59 -1.49 -11.84
N LYS A 4 4.92 -1.63 -11.87
CA LYS A 4 5.60 -2.79 -11.29
C LYS A 4 5.61 -2.64 -9.77
N VAL A 5 4.99 -3.57 -9.05
CA VAL A 5 5.04 -3.61 -7.59
C VAL A 5 6.45 -4.02 -7.15
N THR A 6 7.10 -3.17 -6.35
CA THR A 6 8.44 -3.39 -5.78
C THR A 6 8.32 -3.67 -4.29
N LEU A 7 9.34 -4.30 -3.68
CA LEU A 7 9.38 -4.46 -2.22
C LEU A 7 9.38 -3.11 -1.50
N GLU A 8 10.04 -2.09 -2.06
CA GLU A 8 10.01 -0.74 -1.50
C GLU A 8 8.59 -0.16 -1.48
N SER A 9 7.85 -0.27 -2.59
CA SER A 9 6.44 0.15 -2.64
C SER A 9 5.58 -0.62 -1.63
N LEU A 10 5.81 -1.93 -1.46
CA LEU A 10 5.10 -2.74 -0.48
C LEU A 10 5.37 -2.29 0.96
N ILE A 11 6.63 -2.01 1.32
CA ILE A 11 7.01 -1.51 2.64
C ILE A 11 6.33 -0.16 2.91
N ARG A 12 6.31 0.74 1.92
CA ARG A 12 5.66 2.06 2.05
C ARG A 12 4.15 2.00 2.19
N MET A 13 3.50 1.07 1.47
CA MET A 13 2.04 0.88 1.54
C MET A 13 1.59 0.17 2.82
N THR A 14 2.44 -0.66 3.40
CA THR A 14 2.05 -1.51 4.53
C THR A 14 1.80 -0.63 5.77
N PRO A 15 0.66 -0.79 6.45
CA PRO A 15 0.39 -0.09 7.70
C PRO A 15 1.32 -0.61 8.80
N MET A 16 2.40 0.11 9.04
CA MET A 16 3.37 -0.16 10.09
C MET A 16 3.90 1.15 10.69
N GLU A 17 4.51 1.06 11.86
CA GLU A 17 5.15 2.20 12.51
C GLU A 17 6.24 2.81 11.63
N GLU A 18 6.33 4.14 11.63
CA GLU A 18 7.29 4.87 10.78
C GLU A 18 8.74 4.45 11.05
N VAL A 19 9.08 4.21 12.32
CA VAL A 19 10.42 3.77 12.72
C VAL A 19 10.78 2.44 12.06
N THR A 20 9.86 1.47 12.07
CA THR A 20 10.04 0.17 11.41
C THR A 20 10.17 0.33 9.90
N ARG A 21 9.34 1.19 9.30
CA ARG A 21 9.39 1.47 7.86
C ARG A 21 10.74 2.03 7.45
N VAL A 22 11.22 3.06 8.14
CA VAL A 22 12.52 3.69 7.88
C VAL A 22 13.66 2.69 8.06
N GLU A 23 13.61 1.84 9.09
CA GLU A 23 14.63 0.81 9.29
C GLU A 23 14.67 -0.21 8.15
N LEU A 24 13.50 -0.71 7.71
CA LEU A 24 13.41 -1.66 6.61
C LEU A 24 13.89 -1.07 5.28
N LEU A 25 13.53 0.19 5.00
CA LEU A 25 13.96 0.89 3.79
C LEU A 25 15.47 1.18 3.82
N GLY A 26 16.01 1.59 4.96
CA GLY A 26 17.44 1.86 5.13
C GLY A 26 18.32 0.63 4.94
N LYS A 27 17.85 -0.55 5.38
CA LYS A 27 18.59 -1.82 5.28
C LYS A 27 18.24 -2.63 4.02
N LEU A 28 17.41 -2.09 3.12
CA LEU A 28 16.91 -2.84 1.97
C LEU A 28 18.03 -3.38 1.06
N GLY A 29 19.13 -2.63 0.93
CA GLY A 29 20.32 -3.05 0.17
C GLY A 29 21.08 -4.22 0.80
N GLU A 30 20.98 -4.37 2.11
CA GLU A 30 21.74 -5.36 2.91
C GLU A 30 21.02 -6.72 2.99
N PHE A 31 19.71 -6.75 2.76
CA PHE A 31 18.95 -8.00 2.80
C PHE A 31 19.27 -8.92 1.61
N SER A 32 19.43 -10.20 1.93
CA SER A 32 19.46 -11.30 0.96
C SER A 32 18.14 -11.42 0.19
N GLN A 33 18.15 -12.13 -0.93
CA GLN A 33 16.94 -12.36 -1.74
C GLN A 33 15.86 -13.10 -0.95
N ASP A 34 16.23 -14.09 -0.12
CA ASP A 34 15.28 -14.82 0.71
C ASP A 34 14.63 -13.92 1.77
N GLN A 35 15.41 -13.03 2.40
CA GLN A 35 14.88 -12.04 3.34
C GLN A 35 13.93 -11.08 2.63
N LYS A 36 14.31 -10.56 1.46
CA LYS A 36 13.46 -9.68 0.64
C LYS A 36 12.14 -10.37 0.27
N PHE A 37 12.19 -11.65 -0.11
CA PHE A 37 11.02 -12.44 -0.42
C PHE A 37 10.10 -12.58 0.81
N ARG A 38 10.65 -12.95 1.97
CA ARG A 38 9.87 -13.07 3.21
C ARG A 38 9.23 -11.75 3.65
N ILE A 39 9.96 -10.64 3.55
CA ILE A 39 9.42 -9.32 3.87
C ILE A 39 8.31 -8.96 2.87
N SER A 40 8.49 -9.26 1.58
CA SER A 40 7.45 -9.05 0.55
C SER A 40 6.17 -9.81 0.88
N MET A 41 6.29 -11.09 1.26
CA MET A 41 5.16 -11.92 1.67
C MET A 41 4.44 -11.33 2.89
N LEU A 42 5.19 -10.94 3.92
CA LEU A 42 4.61 -10.33 5.11
C LEU A 42 3.88 -9.01 4.81
N CYS A 43 4.47 -8.16 3.95
CA CYS A 43 3.81 -6.93 3.51
C CYS A 43 2.50 -7.25 2.80
N TRP A 44 2.49 -8.23 1.89
CA TRP A 44 1.27 -8.66 1.21
C TRP A 44 0.20 -9.19 2.15
N ASP A 45 0.57 -10.00 3.15
CA ASP A 45 -0.36 -10.55 4.13
C ASP A 45 -1.00 -9.44 5.00
N ILE A 46 -0.21 -8.45 5.41
CA ILE A 46 -0.71 -7.31 6.18
C ILE A 46 -1.62 -6.44 5.31
N ILE A 47 -1.19 -6.14 4.08
CA ILE A 47 -1.96 -5.34 3.13
C ILE A 47 -3.30 -5.99 2.78
N SER A 48 -3.31 -7.30 2.52
CA SER A 48 -4.54 -8.03 2.21
C SER A 48 -5.48 -8.07 3.42
N SER A 49 -4.94 -8.28 4.62
CA SER A 49 -5.72 -8.20 5.85
C SER A 49 -6.33 -6.82 6.06
N GLU A 50 -5.59 -5.74 5.80
CA GLU A 50 -6.10 -4.37 5.88
C GLU A 50 -7.22 -4.14 4.85
N TYR A 51 -7.04 -4.65 3.62
CA TYR A 51 -8.06 -4.59 2.56
C TYR A 51 -9.36 -5.26 3.01
N ASP A 52 -9.28 -6.50 3.48
CA ASP A 52 -10.44 -7.29 3.89
C ASP A 52 -11.16 -6.64 5.08
N LEU A 53 -10.41 -6.13 6.07
CA LEU A 53 -10.98 -5.42 7.21
C LEU A 53 -11.71 -4.14 6.79
N ASN A 54 -11.15 -3.38 5.86
CA ASN A 54 -11.77 -2.14 5.38
C ASN A 54 -13.00 -2.42 4.51
N LEU A 55 -12.94 -3.46 3.66
CA LEU A 55 -14.10 -3.91 2.90
C LEU A 55 -15.22 -4.39 3.83
N ALA A 56 -14.90 -5.21 4.83
CA ALA A 56 -15.88 -5.69 5.81
C ALA A 56 -16.53 -4.53 6.57
N LYS A 57 -15.75 -3.50 6.98
CA LYS A 57 -16.30 -2.28 7.59
C LYS A 57 -17.29 -1.55 6.67
N LYS A 58 -16.95 -1.39 5.38
CA LYS A 58 -17.83 -0.75 4.40
C LYS A 58 -19.12 -1.55 4.18
N ILE A 59 -19.01 -2.87 4.08
CA ILE A 59 -20.16 -3.77 3.97
C ILE A 59 -21.05 -3.67 5.21
N ASN A 60 -20.47 -3.72 6.42
CA ASN A 60 -21.23 -3.59 7.66
C ASN A 60 -21.97 -2.24 7.75
N ALA A 61 -21.33 -1.14 7.35
CA ALA A 61 -21.99 0.16 7.31
C ALA A 61 -23.21 0.17 6.36
N ILE A 62 -23.11 -0.49 5.20
CA ILE A 62 -24.25 -0.64 4.27
C ILE A 62 -25.36 -1.49 4.91
N LEU A 63 -25.00 -2.58 5.60
CA LEU A 63 -25.99 -3.44 6.26
C LEU A 63 -26.69 -2.72 7.42
N ASP A 64 -25.97 -1.87 8.16
CA ASP A 64 -26.54 -1.04 9.21
C ASP A 64 -27.54 -0.01 8.63
N GLU A 65 -27.21 0.64 7.51
CA GLU A 65 -28.15 1.53 6.80
C GLU A 65 -29.42 0.81 6.33
N VAL A 66 -29.28 -0.45 5.89
CA VAL A 66 -30.40 -1.30 5.50
C VAL A 66 -31.26 -1.67 6.72
N ALA A 67 -30.63 -2.07 7.82
CA ALA A 67 -31.34 -2.41 9.06
C ALA A 67 -32.12 -1.22 9.63
N GLU A 68 -31.57 -0.01 9.50
CA GLU A 68 -32.21 1.25 9.86
C GLU A 68 -33.26 1.73 8.85
N LYS A 69 -33.52 0.97 7.78
CA LYS A 69 -34.43 1.32 6.67
C LYS A 69 -34.08 2.64 5.96
N LYS A 70 -32.82 3.07 6.05
CA LYS A 70 -32.30 4.26 5.34
C LYS A 70 -31.98 3.94 3.87
N LYS A 71 -31.77 2.66 3.56
CA LYS A 71 -31.39 2.16 2.24
C LYS A 71 -32.02 0.79 1.98
N GLU A 72 -32.35 0.48 0.73
CA GLU A 72 -32.73 -0.88 0.34
C GLU A 72 -31.49 -1.74 0.06
N PHE A 73 -31.55 -3.02 0.43
CA PHE A 73 -30.46 -3.94 0.15
C PHE A 73 -30.29 -4.17 -1.35
N SER A 74 -29.06 -4.02 -1.85
CA SER A 74 -28.70 -4.35 -3.23
C SER A 74 -27.30 -4.95 -3.28
N MET A 75 -27.16 -6.02 -4.09
CA MET A 75 -25.85 -6.60 -4.40
C MET A 75 -24.93 -5.59 -5.10
N ASP A 76 -25.48 -4.61 -5.81
CA ASP A 76 -24.67 -3.59 -6.48
C ASP A 76 -24.03 -2.62 -5.48
N SER A 77 -24.65 -2.37 -4.32
CA SER A 77 -24.02 -1.59 -3.24
C SER A 77 -22.81 -2.32 -2.64
N LEU A 78 -22.84 -3.65 -2.57
CA LEU A 78 -21.69 -4.43 -2.10
C LEU A 78 -20.55 -4.44 -3.12
N LYS A 79 -20.87 -4.54 -4.41
CA LYS A 79 -19.87 -4.42 -5.49
C LYS A 79 -19.24 -3.03 -5.51
N GLU A 80 -20.03 -1.99 -5.31
CA GLU A 80 -19.54 -0.61 -5.22
C GLU A 80 -18.56 -0.44 -4.06
N ALA A 81 -18.85 -1.04 -2.88
CA ALA A 81 -17.93 -1.01 -1.75
C ALA A 81 -16.57 -1.66 -2.07
N ASP A 82 -16.58 -2.81 -2.76
CA ASP A 82 -15.37 -3.48 -3.24
C ASP A 82 -14.61 -2.62 -4.26
N GLU A 83 -15.30 -2.01 -5.22
CA GLU A 83 -14.66 -1.18 -6.23
C GLU A 83 -14.02 0.08 -5.63
N ILE A 84 -14.70 0.75 -4.69
CA ILE A 84 -14.12 1.87 -3.93
C ILE A 84 -12.86 1.40 -3.20
N GLN A 85 -12.88 0.21 -2.59
CA GLN A 85 -11.71 -0.33 -1.89
C GLN A 85 -10.53 -0.60 -2.85
N LYS A 86 -10.80 -1.12 -4.06
CA LYS A 86 -9.76 -1.29 -5.10
C LYS A 86 -9.18 0.04 -5.56
N ILE A 87 -10.02 1.07 -5.75
CA ILE A 87 -9.59 2.41 -6.13
C ILE A 87 -8.68 3.00 -5.03
N GLU A 88 -9.08 2.89 -3.77
CA GLU A 88 -8.26 3.36 -2.64
C GLU A 88 -6.92 2.63 -2.57
N PHE A 89 -6.92 1.31 -2.78
CA PHE A 89 -5.71 0.51 -2.81
C PHE A 89 -4.77 0.92 -3.98
N SER A 90 -5.32 1.08 -5.18
CA SER A 90 -4.61 1.55 -6.36
C SER A 90 -3.99 2.93 -6.15
N ARG A 91 -4.72 3.84 -5.48
CA ARG A 91 -4.21 5.16 -5.11
C ARG A 91 -3.04 5.07 -4.14
N LYS A 92 -3.15 4.24 -3.07
CA LYS A 92 -2.05 4.02 -2.12
C LYS A 92 -0.80 3.48 -2.83
N LEU A 93 -0.97 2.54 -3.77
CA LEU A 93 0.14 1.98 -4.56
C LEU A 93 0.83 3.04 -5.42
N THR A 94 0.04 3.85 -6.12
CA THR A 94 0.56 4.94 -6.97
C THR A 94 1.35 5.95 -6.13
N GLN A 95 0.85 6.31 -4.94
CA GLN A 95 1.55 7.21 -4.03
C GLN A 95 2.89 6.62 -3.56
N ALA A 96 2.90 5.37 -3.11
CA ALA A 96 4.11 4.69 -2.65
C ALA A 96 5.19 4.62 -3.74
N GLN A 97 4.78 4.41 -4.99
CA GLN A 97 5.69 4.41 -6.14
C GLN A 97 6.24 5.81 -6.45
N SER A 98 5.40 6.85 -6.39
CA SER A 98 5.86 8.23 -6.57
C SER A 98 6.88 8.63 -5.50
N GLU A 99 6.69 8.19 -4.26
CA GLU A 99 7.65 8.40 -3.17
C GLU A 99 8.98 7.66 -3.41
N GLU A 100 8.92 6.41 -3.88
CA GLU A 100 10.11 5.64 -4.30
C GLU A 100 10.88 6.36 -5.44
N GLU A 101 10.17 6.85 -6.45
CA GLU A 101 10.76 7.57 -7.58
C GLU A 101 11.43 8.88 -7.14
N LEU A 102 10.77 9.66 -6.28
CA LEU A 102 11.33 10.90 -5.73
C LEU A 102 12.61 10.65 -4.92
N GLU A 103 12.66 9.58 -4.13
CA GLU A 103 13.85 9.26 -3.35
C GLU A 103 15.03 8.84 -4.25
N LYS A 104 14.77 8.14 -5.36
CA LYS A 104 15.80 7.81 -6.36
C LYS A 104 16.38 9.08 -7.00
N VAL A 105 15.52 10.02 -7.41
CA VAL A 105 15.96 11.30 -7.98
C VAL A 105 16.83 12.09 -7.01
N HIS A 106 16.44 12.15 -5.72
CA HIS A 106 17.26 12.82 -4.69
C HIS A 106 18.63 12.15 -4.52
N LYS A 107 18.70 10.82 -4.54
CA LYS A 107 19.98 10.09 -4.47
C LYS A 107 20.88 10.41 -5.67
N GLU A 108 20.32 10.45 -6.87
CA GLU A 108 21.06 10.77 -8.10
C GLU A 108 21.60 12.21 -8.09
N ILE A 109 20.78 13.19 -7.71
CA ILE A 109 21.21 14.60 -7.59
C ILE A 109 22.32 14.75 -6.54
N GLY A 110 22.18 14.09 -5.38
CA GLY A 110 23.18 14.09 -4.33
C GLY A 110 24.53 13.58 -4.82
N GLN A 111 24.54 12.46 -5.55
CA GLN A 111 25.75 11.86 -6.13
C GLN A 111 26.39 12.75 -7.20
N MET A 112 25.61 13.39 -8.07
CA MET A 112 26.13 14.32 -9.08
C MET A 112 26.76 15.57 -8.46
N SER A 113 26.19 16.06 -7.35
CA SER A 113 26.69 17.25 -6.65
C SER A 113 28.03 16.99 -5.96
N THR A 114 28.23 15.78 -5.42
CA THR A 114 29.50 15.38 -4.79
C THR A 114 30.60 14.99 -5.77
N ASN A 115 30.28 14.53 -6.98
CA ASN A 115 31.29 14.15 -7.98
C ASN A 115 31.87 15.34 -8.78
N ASN A 116 31.24 16.51 -8.69
CA ASN A 116 31.68 17.75 -9.36
C ASN A 116 32.36 18.75 -8.41
N SER A 117 32.68 18.33 -7.18
CA SER A 117 33.48 19.10 -6.19
C SER A 117 34.82 18.42 -5.97
#